data_AF-A0A6J4Y2J7-F1
#
_entry.id   AF-A0A6J4Y2J7-F1
#
_cell.length_a   1.000
_cell.length_b   1.000
_cell.length_c   1.000
_cell.angle_alpha   90.00
_cell.angle_beta   90.00
_cell.angle_gamma   90.00
#
_symmetry.space_group_name_H-M   'P 1'
#
loop_
_entity.id
_entity.type
_entity.pdbx_description
1 polymer ?
#
loop_
_entity_poly.entity_id
_entity_poly.type
_entity_poly.pdbx_seq_one_letter_code
_entity_poly.pdbx_strand_id
1 'polypeptide(L)'
;MSAAGLSPIHQIAAFDQSGSPIGVWIPEEAPLTIKVDNNEIVMKSAYMRIPVLRSRSGVTQMGLELARDLGITVIGRAKGKRRFTYSGSDNIIFDSRPKSEVTA
;
A
#
# COMPACT_ATOMS: atom_id res chain seq x y z
N MET A 1 23.53 3.75 -19.92
CA MET A 1 23.78 2.69 -18.92
C MET A 1 22.48 2.50 -18.16
N SER A 2 21.63 1.54 -18.54
CA SER A 2 20.42 1.25 -17.76
C SER A 2 20.79 0.31 -16.63
N ALA A 3 20.35 0.61 -15.41
CA ALA A 3 20.61 -0.20 -14.23
C ALA A 3 19.81 -1.51 -14.32
N ALA A 4 20.34 -2.48 -15.06
CA ALA A 4 19.74 -3.79 -15.31
C ALA A 4 20.10 -4.80 -14.20
N GLY A 5 19.85 -4.46 -12.93
CA GLY A 5 20.28 -5.29 -11.79
C GLY A 5 19.47 -5.21 -10.50
N LEU A 6 18.39 -4.43 -10.45
CA LEU A 6 17.50 -4.38 -9.27
C LEU A 6 16.33 -5.36 -9.46
N SER A 7 15.95 -6.03 -8.38
CA SER A 7 14.81 -6.96 -8.41
C SER A 7 13.55 -6.14 -8.68
N PRO A 8 12.79 -6.40 -9.76
CA PRO A 8 11.62 -5.59 -10.12
C PRO A 8 10.49 -5.67 -9.08
N ILE A 9 10.62 -6.57 -8.11
CA ILE A 9 9.71 -6.78 -6.98
C ILE A 9 10.48 -6.78 -5.66
N HIS A 10 9.88 -6.14 -4.67
CA HIS A 10 10.39 -5.99 -3.31
C HIS A 10 9.39 -6.57 -2.32
N GLN A 11 9.88 -7.35 -1.36
CA GLN A 11 9.07 -7.83 -0.26
C GLN A 11 9.03 -6.77 0.83
N ILE A 12 7.84 -6.35 1.23
CA ILE A 12 7.62 -5.41 2.33
C ILE A 12 6.71 -6.05 3.39
N ALA A 13 6.80 -5.54 4.62
CA ALA A 13 5.80 -5.82 5.63
C ALA A 13 4.57 -4.93 5.43
N ALA A 14 3.39 -5.54 5.45
CA ALA A 14 2.10 -4.89 5.50
C ALA A 14 1.23 -5.57 6.57
N PHE A 15 0.04 -5.06 6.83
CA PHE A 15 -0.93 -5.69 7.74
C PHE A 15 -2.12 -6.20 6.95
N ASP A 16 -2.56 -7.41 7.27
CA ASP A 16 -3.78 -7.98 6.71
C ASP A 16 -5.05 -7.35 7.33
N GLN A 17 -6.23 -7.85 6.94
CA GLN A 17 -7.51 -7.39 7.47
C GLN A 17 -7.72 -7.62 8.98
N SER A 18 -6.90 -8.47 9.62
CA SER A 18 -6.92 -8.74 11.06
C SER A 18 -5.92 -7.90 11.85
N GLY A 19 -5.05 -7.14 11.17
CA GLY A 19 -3.93 -6.43 11.79
C GLY A 19 -2.71 -7.34 12.02
N SER A 20 -2.65 -8.52 11.39
CA SER A 20 -1.48 -9.39 11.46
C SER A 20 -0.44 -8.98 10.41
N PRO A 21 0.86 -8.96 10.74
CA PRO A 21 1.91 -8.64 9.77
C PRO A 21 2.01 -9.73 8.71
N ILE A 22 2.12 -9.32 7.45
CA ILE A 22 2.27 -10.20 6.29
C ILE A 22 3.29 -9.62 5.30
N GLY A 23 4.11 -10.49 4.72
CA GLY A 23 5.02 -10.13 3.63
C GLY A 23 4.27 -10.00 2.31
N VAL A 24 4.36 -8.84 1.66
CA VAL A 24 3.72 -8.56 0.38
C VAL A 24 4.76 -8.14 -0.65
N TRP A 25 4.68 -8.70 -1.84
CA TRP A 25 5.54 -8.33 -2.97
C TRP A 25 4.93 -7.12 -3.70
N ILE A 26 5.70 -6.05 -3.82
CA ILE A 26 5.33 -4.83 -4.53
C ILE A 26 6.38 -4.48 -5.61
N PRO A 27 5.98 -3.87 -6.73
CA PRO A 27 6.91 -3.45 -7.77
C PRO A 27 7.82 -2.29 -7.30
N GLU A 28 9.03 -2.23 -7.85
CA GLU A 28 10.03 -1.18 -7.63
C GLU A 28 9.66 0.17 -8.29
N GLU A 29 9.30 0.14 -9.59
CA GLU A 29 9.19 1.31 -10.49
C GLU A 29 8.18 2.41 -10.09
N ALA A 30 8.23 3.53 -10.81
CA ALA A 30 7.07 4.37 -11.12
C ALA A 30 6.62 4.18 -12.60
N PRO A 31 5.33 3.99 -12.96
CA PRO A 31 4.12 3.96 -12.14
C PRO A 31 3.21 2.71 -12.33
N LEU A 32 2.89 2.07 -11.19
CA LEU A 32 1.50 2.11 -10.68
C LEU A 32 1.40 3.16 -9.56
N THR A 33 1.99 4.33 -9.79
CA THR A 33 1.50 5.56 -9.18
C THR A 33 0.09 5.73 -9.72
N ILE A 34 -0.93 5.80 -8.86
CA ILE A 34 -2.18 6.41 -9.33
C ILE A 34 -1.76 7.85 -9.63
N LYS A 35 -1.55 8.21 -10.90
CA LYS A 35 -1.28 9.60 -11.29
C LYS A 35 -2.62 10.20 -11.67
N VAL A 36 -2.97 11.30 -11.03
CA VAL A 36 -4.08 12.17 -11.48
C VAL A 36 -3.43 13.48 -11.89
N ASP A 37 -3.60 13.85 -13.15
CA ASP A 37 -3.06 15.09 -13.73
C ASP A 37 -1.52 15.19 -13.66
N ASN A 38 -0.78 14.14 -14.05
CA ASN A 38 0.69 14.05 -14.01
C ASN A 38 1.33 14.15 -12.61
N ASN A 39 0.54 14.41 -11.57
CA ASN A 39 1.00 14.45 -10.20
C ASN A 39 0.93 13.06 -9.54
N GLU A 40 1.93 12.77 -8.73
CA GLU A 40 1.96 11.61 -7.85
C GLU A 40 0.87 11.80 -6.77
N ILE A 41 0.02 10.79 -6.55
CA ILE A 41 -1.17 10.94 -5.70
C ILE A 41 -0.85 11.09 -4.21
N VAL A 42 0.20 10.45 -3.71
CA VAL A 42 0.63 10.62 -2.32
C VAL A 42 1.01 12.06 -2.06
N MET A 43 1.84 12.65 -2.93
CA MET A 43 2.20 14.07 -2.84
C MET A 43 0.97 14.97 -2.93
N LYS A 44 0.08 14.75 -3.91
CA LYS A 44 -1.16 15.53 -4.05
C LYS A 44 -2.04 15.43 -2.80
N SER A 45 -2.12 14.24 -2.20
CA SER A 45 -2.91 14.00 -0.99
C SER A 45 -2.34 14.71 0.22
N ALA A 46 -1.02 14.72 0.38
CA ALA A 46 -0.35 15.51 1.41
C ALA A 46 -0.68 17.00 1.27
N TYR A 47 -0.55 17.57 0.06
CA TYR A 47 -0.89 18.97 -0.21
C TYR A 47 -2.36 19.29 0.09
N MET A 48 -3.27 18.39 -0.25
CA MET A 48 -4.71 18.55 -0.01
C MET A 48 -5.14 18.15 1.41
N ARG A 49 -4.20 17.76 2.29
CA ARG A 49 -4.48 17.27 3.65
C ARG A 49 -5.45 16.08 3.69
N ILE A 50 -5.29 15.14 2.77
CA ILE A 50 -6.00 13.87 2.74
C ILE A 50 -5.11 12.80 3.42
N PRO A 51 -5.42 12.35 4.65
CA PRO A 51 -4.53 11.50 5.44
C PRO A 51 -4.61 10.01 5.08
N VAL A 52 -5.59 9.61 4.28
CA VAL A 52 -5.84 8.20 3.94
C VAL A 52 -6.01 8.01 2.44
N LEU A 53 -5.27 7.04 1.89
CA LEU A 53 -5.36 6.62 0.51
C LEU A 53 -5.82 5.17 0.41
N ARG A 54 -6.78 4.93 -0.48
CA ARG A 54 -7.28 3.59 -0.79
C ARG A 54 -7.08 3.26 -2.27
N SER A 55 -6.35 2.18 -2.54
CA SER A 55 -6.15 1.63 -3.88
C SER A 55 -6.87 0.29 -4.05
N ARG A 56 -7.51 0.08 -5.21
CA ARG A 56 -8.08 -1.22 -5.61
C ARG A 56 -7.03 -2.22 -6.07
N SER A 57 -5.92 -1.75 -6.63
CA SER A 57 -4.83 -2.58 -7.16
C SER A 57 -3.80 -2.82 -6.06
N GLY A 58 -2.63 -2.21 -6.09
CA GLY A 58 -1.60 -2.29 -5.05
C GLY A 58 -0.94 -0.94 -4.88
N VAL A 59 0.28 -0.96 -4.37
CA VAL A 59 1.18 0.20 -4.27
C VAL A 59 2.52 -0.17 -4.91
N THR A 60 3.30 0.84 -5.31
CA THR A 60 4.71 0.67 -5.67
C THR A 60 5.59 1.01 -4.46
N GLN A 61 6.86 0.59 -4.50
CA GLN A 61 7.80 0.92 -3.43
C GLN A 61 7.98 2.43 -3.27
N MET A 62 8.22 3.15 -4.38
CA MET A 62 8.36 4.61 -4.35
C MET A 62 7.13 5.31 -3.74
N GLY A 63 5.91 4.91 -4.13
CA GLY A 63 4.69 5.51 -3.57
C GLY A 63 4.52 5.19 -2.07
N LEU A 64 4.92 4.00 -1.64
CA LEU A 64 4.89 3.60 -0.25
C LEU A 64 5.90 4.37 0.61
N GLU A 65 7.12 4.58 0.11
CA GLU A 65 8.15 5.36 0.78
C GLU A 65 7.68 6.79 1.03
N LEU A 66 7.16 7.47 0.00
CA LEU A 66 6.56 8.79 0.13
C LEU A 66 5.43 8.82 1.17
N ALA A 67 4.58 7.80 1.18
CA ALA A 67 3.46 7.75 2.11
C ALA A 67 3.91 7.57 3.57
N ARG A 68 4.99 6.82 3.80
CA ARG A 68 5.59 6.67 5.13
C ARG A 68 6.21 7.98 5.60
N ASP A 69 6.99 8.62 4.75
CA ASP A 69 7.64 9.90 5.06
C ASP A 69 6.63 11.00 5.38
N LEU A 70 5.49 11.00 4.69
CA LEU A 70 4.42 11.99 4.85
C LEU A 70 3.36 11.58 5.89
N GLY A 71 3.49 10.43 6.53
CA GLY A 71 2.54 9.95 7.53
C GLY A 71 1.14 9.62 6.97
N ILE A 72 1.05 9.31 5.68
CA ILE A 72 -0.21 8.97 5.01
C ILE A 72 -0.51 7.48 5.21
N THR A 73 -1.72 7.18 5.65
CA THR A 73 -2.24 5.81 5.73
C THR A 73 -2.55 5.30 4.34
N VAL A 74 -2.00 4.15 3.96
CA VAL A 74 -2.20 3.56 2.63
C VAL A 74 -2.78 2.16 2.73
N ILE A 75 -3.96 1.98 2.15
CA ILE A 75 -4.66 0.71 2.06
C ILE A 75 -4.71 0.30 0.59
N GLY A 76 -4.07 -0.79 0.22
CA GLY A 76 -4.11 -1.33 -1.14
C GLY A 76 -4.88 -2.65 -1.22
N ARG A 77 -5.03 -3.15 -2.45
CA ARG A 77 -5.83 -4.34 -2.78
C ARG A 77 -7.24 -4.28 -2.20
N ALA A 78 -7.80 -3.09 -1.99
CA ALA A 78 -9.03 -2.91 -1.22
C ALA A 78 -10.28 -3.33 -2.02
N LYS A 79 -10.39 -4.60 -2.38
CA LYS A 79 -11.50 -5.23 -3.09
C LYS A 79 -11.88 -6.53 -2.35
N GLY A 80 -13.11 -6.61 -1.87
CA GLY A 80 -13.57 -7.78 -1.11
C GLY A 80 -12.90 -7.89 0.26
N LYS A 81 -12.59 -9.12 0.70
CA LYS A 81 -12.08 -9.42 2.05
C LYS A 81 -10.55 -9.34 2.20
N ARG A 82 -9.81 -9.32 1.09
CA ARG A 82 -8.34 -9.34 1.07
C ARG A 82 -7.83 -7.92 0.82
N ARG A 83 -7.52 -7.21 1.90
CA ARG A 83 -6.97 -5.84 1.87
C ARG A 83 -5.65 -5.82 2.63
N PHE A 84 -4.76 -4.91 2.25
CA PHE A 84 -3.50 -4.73 2.96
C PHE A 84 -3.32 -3.28 3.38
N THR A 85 -2.91 -3.06 4.61
CA THR A 85 -2.43 -1.77 5.09
C THR A 85 -0.92 -1.73 4.95
N TYR A 86 -0.42 -0.86 4.07
CA TYR A 86 1.00 -0.73 3.75
C TYR A 86 1.72 0.32 4.63
N SER A 87 0.97 1.35 5.06
CA SER A 87 1.44 2.45 5.92
C SER A 87 0.30 2.91 6.85
N GLY A 88 0.64 3.44 8.02
CA GLY A 88 -0.31 4.02 8.97
C GLY A 88 -1.24 3.01 9.65
N SER A 89 -0.75 1.80 9.95
CA SER A 89 -1.52 0.77 10.66
C SER A 89 -2.08 1.24 12.00
N ASP A 90 -1.34 2.08 12.69
CA ASP A 90 -1.72 2.61 14.00
C ASP A 90 -2.96 3.52 13.92
N ASN A 91 -3.28 4.01 12.71
CA ASN A 91 -4.47 4.81 12.43
C ASN A 91 -5.69 3.95 12.07
N ILE A 92 -5.62 2.62 12.17
CA ILE A 92 -6.67 1.70 11.72
C ILE A 92 -7.16 0.84 12.88
N ILE A 93 -8.48 0.86 13.10
CA ILE A 93 -9.18 -0.08 13.97
C ILE A 93 -9.55 -1.32 13.13
N PHE A 94 -9.05 -2.49 13.52
CA PHE A 94 -9.38 -3.78 12.89
C PHE A 94 -10.57 -4.43 13.61
N ASP A 95 -11.78 -4.12 13.15
CA ASP A 95 -13.05 -4.46 13.79
C ASP A 95 -13.61 -5.85 13.40
N SER A 96 -13.02 -6.51 12.40
CA SER A 96 -13.56 -7.71 11.78
C SER A 96 -12.49 -8.77 11.57
N ARG A 97 -12.55 -9.85 12.37
CA ARG A 97 -11.72 -11.05 12.15
C ARG A 97 -12.27 -11.80 10.93
N PRO A 98 -11.45 -12.06 9.89
CA PRO A 98 -11.88 -12.89 8.78
C PRO A 98 -12.27 -14.27 9.33
N LYS A 99 -13.41 -14.83 8.88
CA LYS A 99 -13.68 -16.26 9.11
C LYS A 99 -12.49 -17.02 8.56
N SER A 100 -11.82 -17.82 9.38
CA SER A 100 -10.77 -18.72 8.92
C SER A 100 -11.32 -19.51 7.74
N GLU A 101 -10.72 -19.37 6.56
CA GLU A 101 -10.95 -20.31 5.47
C GLU A 101 -10.39 -21.64 5.98
N VAL A 102 -11.26 -22.49 6.52
CA VAL A 102 -10.96 -23.89 6.77
C VAL A 102 -10.63 -24.46 5.40
N THR A 103 -9.35 -24.69 5.15
CA THR A 103 -8.91 -25.43 3.98
C THR A 103 -9.22 -26.89 4.30
N ALA A 104 -10.30 -27.41 3.71
CA ALA A 104 -10.59 -28.83 3.65
C ALA A 104 -9.89 -29.46 2.45
#